data_AF-B5JV76-F1
#
_entry.id   AF-B5JV76-F1
#
_cell.length_a   1.000
_cell.length_b   1.000
_cell.length_c   1.000
_cell.angle_alpha   90.00
_cell.angle_beta   90.00
_cell.angle_gamma   90.00
#
_symmetry.space_group_name_H-M   'P 1'
#
loop_
_entity.id
_entity.type
_entity.pdbx_description
1 polymer ?
#
loop_
_entity_poly.entity_id
_entity_poly.type
_entity_poly.pdbx_seq_one_letter_code
_entity_poly.pdbx_strand_id
1 'polypeptide(L)'
;MQRTPPLIDNDRDYHLHIHHKETVMGILFRTSAIIVLASLIAACDSGGSGSSSSDSSPCDGFDCKALVANIADNIIVPATAEFKTEADALKTAVDSYCADPDANLIAPAQTAWSEAMAAFQALELMQVGPLADKSNALRDTIYSWPAVNSCGVDQDVIEAENAGYDITQRTVDRKGLDALEYLLHTDTLGHSCPTGVDAVDGWNTRTDGERRTARCGYLTLAAADIAEQANALQSAWQGSDSFANELKQAGSDSSRYGSTLEAVNALSDALFYFEKKTKDLKLGGPTGIKPIAGCTADQACEEALESPYSETSLDHIRNNAVTLQTLYLGNKAGEADEIGFDDFLENAGGTNVSQTLAQDIAAVITAVDNIPDNTLKEAINNNMATAREVHAQSKKVTDELKRDFLEVIGLSIPAAAAGDGD
;
A
#
# COMPACT_ATOMS: atom_id res chain seq x y z
N MET A 1 10.27 -87.08 -9.54
CA MET A 1 10.65 -86.37 -10.79
C MET A 1 10.33 -84.89 -10.56
N GLN A 2 11.15 -84.08 -9.90
CA GLN A 2 12.49 -83.57 -10.24
C GLN A 2 12.55 -82.81 -11.58
N ARG A 3 12.72 -81.47 -11.47
CA ARG A 3 13.66 -80.57 -12.19
C ARG A 3 13.03 -79.18 -12.36
N THR A 4 13.39 -78.18 -11.55
CA THR A 4 14.52 -77.22 -11.64
C THR A 4 14.43 -76.19 -12.78
N PRO A 5 14.74 -74.90 -12.49
CA PRO A 5 14.67 -73.75 -13.42
C PRO A 5 15.99 -73.52 -14.18
N PRO A 6 16.10 -72.50 -15.06
CA PRO A 6 17.39 -71.97 -15.45
C PRO A 6 17.68 -70.60 -14.81
N LEU A 7 18.86 -70.52 -14.19
CA LEU A 7 19.67 -69.33 -13.98
C LEU A 7 20.54 -69.10 -15.21
N ILE A 8 20.73 -67.85 -15.64
CA ILE A 8 22.03 -67.39 -16.14
C ILE A 8 22.32 -66.04 -15.48
N ASP A 9 23.41 -66.05 -14.75
CA ASP A 9 24.16 -64.95 -14.17
C ASP A 9 25.27 -64.54 -15.15
N ASN A 10 25.54 -63.24 -15.29
CA ASN A 10 26.92 -62.77 -15.35
C ASN A 10 27.01 -61.25 -15.16
N ASP A 11 27.60 -60.88 -14.03
CA ASP A 11 28.55 -59.77 -13.82
C ASP A 11 28.96 -58.92 -15.04
N ARG A 12 28.88 -57.59 -14.89
CA ARG A 12 30.08 -56.71 -14.90
C ARG A 12 29.75 -55.23 -14.65
N ASP A 13 30.37 -54.73 -13.59
CA ASP A 13 31.10 -53.47 -13.47
C ASP A 13 30.48 -52.13 -13.90
N TYR A 14 30.25 -51.35 -12.86
CA TYR A 14 30.34 -49.89 -12.76
C TYR A 14 31.38 -49.25 -13.71
N HIS A 15 30.93 -48.29 -14.51
CA HIS A 15 31.67 -47.05 -14.74
C HIS A 15 30.71 -45.88 -14.95
N LEU A 16 30.60 -45.04 -13.93
CA LEU A 16 30.15 -43.66 -14.06
C LEU A 16 30.98 -42.94 -15.12
N HIS A 17 30.35 -42.38 -16.14
CA HIS A 17 30.88 -41.23 -16.88
C HIS A 17 29.83 -40.12 -16.84
N ILE A 18 30.04 -39.21 -15.89
CA ILE A 18 29.38 -37.91 -15.81
C ILE A 18 29.93 -37.09 -16.98
N HIS A 19 29.12 -36.91 -18.03
CA HIS A 19 29.40 -35.88 -19.03
C HIS A 19 28.80 -34.55 -18.54
N HIS A 20 29.65 -33.71 -17.96
CA HIS A 20 29.43 -32.27 -17.92
C HIS A 20 29.28 -31.76 -19.36
N LYS A 21 28.10 -31.27 -19.71
CA LYS A 21 27.93 -30.35 -20.84
C LYS A 21 28.09 -28.93 -20.30
N GLU A 22 29.32 -28.44 -20.34
CA GLU A 22 29.59 -27.01 -20.30
C GLU A 22 29.18 -26.39 -21.63
N THR A 23 28.18 -25.53 -21.60
CA THR A 23 27.79 -24.70 -22.74
C THR A 23 28.72 -23.49 -22.79
N VAL A 24 29.83 -23.61 -23.50
CA VAL A 24 30.72 -22.49 -23.83
C VAL A 24 30.09 -21.70 -24.98
N MET A 25 29.43 -20.59 -24.66
CA MET A 25 28.95 -19.61 -25.63
C MET A 25 30.16 -18.77 -26.11
N GLY A 26 30.65 -19.06 -27.31
CA GLY A 26 31.73 -18.31 -27.94
C GLY A 26 31.31 -16.88 -28.31
N ILE A 27 31.97 -15.88 -27.72
CA ILE A 27 31.84 -14.47 -28.09
C ILE A 27 32.75 -14.21 -29.29
N LEU A 28 32.14 -14.11 -30.47
CA LEU A 28 32.78 -13.61 -31.69
C LEU A 28 32.80 -12.07 -31.64
N PHE A 29 33.99 -11.51 -31.40
CA PHE A 29 34.27 -10.09 -31.65
C PHE A 29 34.18 -9.82 -33.16
N ARG A 30 33.12 -9.13 -33.57
CA ARG A 30 33.05 -8.47 -34.88
C ARG A 30 33.27 -6.98 -34.70
N THR A 31 34.43 -6.53 -35.15
CA THR A 31 34.77 -5.13 -35.37
C THR A 31 33.89 -4.55 -36.46
N SER A 32 33.07 -3.56 -36.13
CA SER A 32 32.38 -2.73 -37.11
C SER A 32 32.82 -1.28 -36.92
N ALA A 33 33.48 -0.77 -37.95
CA ALA A 33 33.99 0.57 -38.06
C ALA A 33 32.83 1.57 -38.15
N ILE A 34 32.85 2.58 -37.27
CA ILE A 34 31.95 3.73 -37.32
C ILE A 34 32.57 4.76 -38.27
N ILE A 35 31.90 5.02 -39.40
CA ILE A 35 32.23 6.08 -40.34
C ILE A 35 31.62 7.38 -39.80
N VAL A 36 32.49 8.32 -39.40
CA VAL A 36 32.14 9.69 -39.06
C VAL A 36 31.90 10.47 -40.35
N LEU A 37 30.66 10.93 -40.57
CA LEU A 37 30.33 11.87 -41.64
C LEU A 37 30.02 13.23 -41.03
N ALA A 38 31.04 14.10 -41.01
CA ALA A 38 30.90 15.51 -40.69
C ALA A 38 30.26 16.24 -41.88
N SER A 39 29.09 16.84 -41.67
CA SER A 39 28.49 17.78 -42.62
C SER A 39 28.29 19.13 -41.92
N LEU A 40 29.08 20.09 -42.37
CA LEU A 40 28.98 21.51 -42.07
C LEU A 40 27.70 22.07 -42.71
N ILE A 41 26.83 22.67 -41.91
CA ILE A 41 25.89 23.68 -42.39
C ILE A 41 26.09 24.90 -41.51
N ALA A 42 26.84 25.87 -42.04
CA ALA A 42 26.81 27.24 -41.56
C ALA A 42 25.62 27.94 -42.23
N ALA A 43 24.67 28.40 -41.42
CA ALA A 43 23.67 29.39 -41.81
C ALA A 43 23.63 30.46 -40.73
N CYS A 44 24.07 31.67 -41.08
CA CYS A 44 23.69 32.90 -40.39
C CYS A 44 22.18 33.12 -40.59
N ASP A 45 21.45 33.58 -39.57
CA ASP A 45 20.78 34.89 -39.62
C ASP A 45 20.11 35.27 -38.29
N SER A 46 20.20 36.56 -37.98
CA SER A 46 19.39 37.37 -37.06
C SER A 46 19.38 37.04 -35.55
N GLY A 47 19.97 37.97 -34.79
CA GLY A 47 19.79 38.08 -33.35
C GLY A 47 18.33 38.34 -33.01
N GLY A 48 17.65 37.32 -32.49
CA GLY A 48 16.47 37.47 -31.66
C GLY A 48 16.93 37.55 -30.21
N SER A 49 16.69 38.69 -29.55
CA SER A 49 16.70 38.77 -28.09
C SER A 49 15.55 37.90 -27.59
N GLY A 50 15.80 36.60 -27.47
CA GLY A 50 14.92 35.67 -26.79
C GLY A 50 14.86 36.11 -25.34
N SER A 51 13.73 36.72 -24.97
CA SER A 51 13.32 36.88 -23.58
C SER A 51 13.59 35.57 -22.86
N SER A 52 14.55 35.56 -21.94
CA SER A 52 14.54 34.59 -20.86
C SER A 52 13.25 34.83 -20.10
N SER A 53 12.19 34.10 -20.45
CA SER A 53 11.19 33.75 -19.45
C SER A 53 11.99 33.06 -18.36
N SER A 54 12.27 33.80 -17.28
CA SER A 54 12.55 33.18 -16.01
C SER A 54 11.37 32.25 -15.77
N ASP A 55 11.56 30.95 -15.95
CA ASP A 55 10.62 29.95 -15.44
C ASP A 55 10.59 30.19 -13.93
N SER A 56 9.62 30.99 -13.49
CA SER A 56 9.39 31.26 -12.08
C SER A 56 8.97 29.93 -11.46
N SER A 57 9.64 29.56 -10.37
CA SER A 57 9.25 28.40 -9.59
C SER A 57 7.79 28.56 -9.14
N PRO A 58 6.98 27.50 -9.09
CA PRO A 58 5.66 27.55 -8.46
C PRO A 58 5.69 28.05 -7.00
N CYS A 59 6.84 27.93 -6.33
CA CYS A 59 7.06 28.50 -5.01
C CYS A 59 7.42 30.00 -5.01
N ASP A 60 7.54 30.63 -6.16
CA ASP A 60 7.78 32.08 -6.27
C ASP A 60 6.46 32.82 -6.03
N GLY A 61 6.28 33.36 -4.83
CA GLY A 61 5.05 34.07 -4.45
C GLY A 61 4.09 33.27 -3.58
N PHE A 62 4.45 32.03 -3.25
CA PHE A 62 3.76 31.17 -2.27
C PHE A 62 4.74 30.66 -1.20
N ASP A 63 4.28 30.56 0.05
CA ASP A 63 5.13 30.02 1.13
C ASP A 63 5.11 28.49 1.15
N CYS A 64 5.79 27.88 0.17
CA CYS A 64 5.94 26.43 0.10
C CYS A 64 6.59 25.82 1.37
N LYS A 65 7.39 26.59 2.11
CA LYS A 65 7.99 26.10 3.37
C LYS A 65 6.93 25.97 4.45
N ALA A 66 6.00 26.92 4.52
CA ALA A 66 4.87 26.83 5.44
C ALA A 66 3.92 25.68 5.06
N LEU A 67 3.64 25.44 3.77
CA LEU A 67 2.88 24.26 3.31
C LEU A 67 3.54 22.95 3.76
N VAL A 68 4.83 22.78 3.47
CA VAL A 68 5.58 21.57 3.87
C VAL A 68 5.59 21.41 5.40
N ALA A 69 5.78 22.50 6.14
CA ALA A 69 5.76 22.46 7.60
C ALA A 69 4.39 22.07 8.15
N ASN A 70 3.30 22.60 7.60
CA ASN A 70 1.95 22.27 8.02
C ASN A 70 1.64 20.78 7.79
N ILE A 71 1.88 20.28 6.57
CA ILE A 71 1.64 18.87 6.24
C ILE A 71 2.50 17.95 7.13
N ALA A 72 3.78 18.27 7.33
CA ALA A 72 4.66 17.45 8.16
C ALA A 72 4.24 17.47 9.65
N ASP A 73 4.11 18.65 10.25
CA ASP A 73 3.98 18.80 11.70
C ASP A 73 2.54 18.63 12.21
N ASN A 74 1.54 19.03 11.41
CA ASN A 74 0.14 19.05 11.84
C ASN A 74 -0.71 17.92 11.24
N ILE A 75 -0.23 17.25 10.18
CA ILE A 75 -0.97 16.16 9.55
C ILE A 75 -0.24 14.82 9.73
N ILE A 76 0.97 14.67 9.19
CA ILE A 76 1.64 13.36 9.15
C ILE A 76 2.17 12.95 10.53
N VAL A 77 2.87 13.84 11.25
CA VAL A 77 3.39 13.53 12.58
C VAL A 77 2.26 13.08 13.55
N PRO A 78 1.12 13.81 13.66
CA PRO A 78 -0.01 13.36 14.46
C PRO A 78 -0.60 12.02 13.99
N ALA A 79 -0.74 11.79 12.68
CA ALA A 79 -1.25 10.53 12.15
C ALA A 79 -0.35 9.32 12.52
N THR A 80 0.98 9.49 12.51
CA THR A 80 1.89 8.42 12.97
C THR A 80 1.80 8.16 14.47
N ALA A 81 1.51 9.19 15.28
CA ALA A 81 1.31 9.05 16.71
C ALA A 81 -0.03 8.37 17.04
N GLU A 82 -1.08 8.69 16.30
CA GLU A 82 -2.39 8.04 16.36
C GLU A 82 -2.26 6.56 16.02
N PHE A 83 -1.65 6.21 14.88
CA PHE A 83 -1.43 4.81 14.51
C PHE A 83 -0.64 4.03 15.55
N LYS A 84 0.42 4.62 16.13
CA LYS A 84 1.14 3.97 17.23
C LYS A 84 0.22 3.68 18.42
N THR A 85 -0.60 4.65 18.82
CA THR A 85 -1.52 4.51 19.96
C THR A 85 -2.48 3.35 19.72
N GLU A 86 -3.07 3.28 18.52
CA GLU A 86 -4.00 2.21 18.16
C GLU A 86 -3.31 0.85 18.00
N ALA A 87 -2.06 0.81 17.50
CA ALA A 87 -1.28 -0.42 17.43
C ALA A 87 -0.95 -0.99 18.84
N ASP A 88 -0.61 -0.13 19.81
CA ASP A 88 -0.41 -0.54 21.20
C ASP A 88 -1.72 -1.03 21.86
N ALA A 89 -2.85 -0.39 21.53
CA ALA A 89 -4.17 -0.81 21.99
C ALA A 89 -4.58 -2.16 21.40
N LEU A 90 -4.37 -2.37 20.10
CA LEU A 90 -4.57 -3.64 19.40
C LEU A 90 -3.75 -4.75 20.06
N LYS A 91 -2.45 -4.51 20.30
CA LYS A 91 -1.59 -5.48 20.99
C LYS A 91 -2.17 -5.86 22.36
N THR A 92 -2.59 -4.87 23.15
CA THR A 92 -3.17 -5.10 24.48
C THR A 92 -4.48 -5.89 24.41
N ALA A 93 -5.34 -5.61 23.44
CA ALA A 93 -6.60 -6.32 23.25
C ALA A 93 -6.37 -7.77 22.79
N VAL A 94 -5.42 -8.00 21.88
CA VAL A 94 -5.01 -9.34 21.44
C VAL A 94 -4.40 -10.14 22.59
N ASP A 95 -3.48 -9.56 23.37
CA ASP A 95 -2.91 -10.22 24.55
C ASP A 95 -4.02 -10.63 25.54
N SER A 96 -5.02 -9.76 25.74
CA SER A 96 -6.16 -10.01 26.63
C SER A 96 -7.08 -11.12 26.12
N TYR A 97 -7.40 -11.10 24.83
CA TYR A 97 -8.16 -12.18 24.18
C TYR A 97 -7.41 -13.51 24.31
N CYS A 98 -6.10 -13.51 24.10
CA CYS A 98 -5.31 -14.73 24.08
C CYS A 98 -4.90 -15.27 25.45
N ALA A 99 -5.11 -14.49 26.53
CA ALA A 99 -5.00 -14.99 27.90
C ALA A 99 -6.15 -15.94 28.28
N ASP A 100 -7.34 -15.73 27.71
CA ASP A 100 -8.51 -16.60 27.89
C ASP A 100 -9.39 -16.57 26.61
N PRO A 101 -9.01 -17.32 25.56
CA PRO A 101 -9.70 -17.27 24.27
C PRO A 101 -11.12 -17.83 24.32
N ASP A 102 -11.49 -18.53 25.42
CA ASP A 102 -12.84 -19.04 25.62
C ASP A 102 -13.75 -18.02 26.36
N ALA A 103 -13.22 -16.89 26.83
CA ALA A 103 -13.96 -15.89 27.63
C ALA A 103 -14.77 -14.84 26.82
N ASN A 104 -15.11 -15.09 25.55
CA ASN A 104 -15.82 -14.12 24.68
C ASN A 104 -15.11 -12.75 24.56
N LEU A 105 -13.77 -12.72 24.62
CA LEU A 105 -12.98 -11.49 24.54
C LEU A 105 -12.50 -11.12 23.12
N ILE A 106 -13.00 -11.81 22.08
CA ILE A 106 -12.61 -11.55 20.69
C ILE A 106 -13.12 -10.19 20.19
N ALA A 107 -14.30 -9.75 20.62
CA ALA A 107 -14.91 -8.51 20.14
C ALA A 107 -14.07 -7.26 20.44
N PRO A 108 -13.52 -7.05 21.66
CA PRO A 108 -12.54 -5.99 21.90
C PRO A 108 -11.31 -6.04 20.99
N ALA A 109 -10.79 -7.23 20.66
CA ALA A 109 -9.65 -7.36 19.75
C ALA A 109 -10.02 -7.02 18.30
N GLN A 110 -11.22 -7.40 17.85
CA GLN A 110 -11.76 -7.01 16.55
C GLN A 110 -11.95 -5.49 16.44
N THR A 111 -12.51 -4.85 17.48
CA THR A 111 -12.66 -3.39 17.53
C THR A 111 -11.30 -2.69 17.47
N ALA A 112 -10.35 -3.11 18.31
CA ALA A 112 -9.02 -2.51 18.32
C ALA A 112 -8.27 -2.74 16.99
N TRP A 113 -8.55 -3.86 16.29
CA TRP A 113 -8.01 -4.09 14.95
C TRP A 113 -8.58 -3.08 13.96
N SER A 114 -9.91 -2.86 13.97
CA SER A 114 -10.56 -1.88 13.10
C SER A 114 -10.06 -0.45 13.36
N GLU A 115 -9.82 -0.07 14.62
CA GLU A 115 -9.27 1.24 14.99
C GLU A 115 -7.82 1.42 14.48
N ALA A 116 -6.95 0.42 14.69
CA ALA A 116 -5.59 0.44 14.16
C ALA A 116 -5.57 0.46 12.63
N MET A 117 -6.44 -0.31 11.99
CA MET A 117 -6.58 -0.34 10.54
C MET A 117 -7.05 1.01 10.00
N ALA A 118 -8.03 1.65 10.64
CA ALA A 118 -8.52 2.98 10.26
C ALA A 118 -7.40 4.04 10.34
N ALA A 119 -6.63 4.05 11.44
CA ALA A 119 -5.47 4.94 11.59
C ALA A 119 -4.41 4.69 10.51
N PHE A 120 -4.15 3.42 10.16
CA PHE A 120 -3.21 3.10 9.09
C PHE A 120 -3.73 3.48 7.69
N GLN A 121 -5.03 3.36 7.43
CA GLN A 121 -5.65 3.79 6.17
C GLN A 121 -5.52 5.30 5.92
N ALA A 122 -5.38 6.13 6.96
CA ALA A 122 -5.00 7.52 6.78
C ALA A 122 -3.54 7.63 6.29
N LEU A 123 -2.62 6.91 6.93
CA LEU A 123 -1.19 6.89 6.54
C LEU A 123 -0.94 6.30 5.15
N GLU A 124 -1.81 5.43 4.65
CA GLU A 124 -1.75 4.92 3.28
C GLU A 124 -1.76 6.04 2.22
N LEU A 125 -2.40 7.20 2.47
CA LEU A 125 -2.36 8.37 1.56
C LEU A 125 -1.07 9.19 1.68
N MET A 126 -0.26 8.92 2.71
CA MET A 126 0.94 9.67 3.07
C MET A 126 2.19 8.85 2.72
N GLN A 127 2.25 8.29 1.50
CA GLN A 127 3.36 7.47 1.00
C GLN A 127 4.61 8.30 0.71
N VAL A 128 5.23 8.83 1.77
CA VAL A 128 6.49 9.58 1.73
C VAL A 128 7.42 9.11 2.83
N GLY A 129 8.72 9.33 2.64
CA GLY A 129 9.75 9.00 3.63
C GLY A 129 9.68 7.53 4.05
N PRO A 130 9.61 7.21 5.35
CA PRO A 130 9.69 5.83 5.84
C PRO A 130 8.71 4.83 5.21
N LEU A 131 7.50 5.27 4.80
CA LEU A 131 6.51 4.39 4.19
C LEU A 131 6.78 4.14 2.70
N ALA A 132 7.44 5.07 2.00
CA ALA A 132 7.84 4.92 0.59
C ALA A 132 9.26 4.37 0.41
N ASP A 133 10.11 4.54 1.41
CA ASP A 133 11.52 4.13 1.38
C ASP A 133 11.66 2.62 1.19
N LYS A 134 12.76 2.22 0.53
CA LYS A 134 13.11 0.82 0.26
C LYS A 134 11.99 0.03 -0.43
N SER A 135 11.30 0.66 -1.38
CA SER A 135 10.18 0.06 -2.11
C SER A 135 9.05 -0.38 -1.17
N ASN A 136 8.60 0.53 -0.30
CA ASN A 136 7.49 0.33 0.63
C ASN A 136 7.70 -0.76 1.70
N ALA A 137 8.95 -1.14 2.00
CA ALA A 137 9.24 -2.27 2.88
C ALA A 137 8.59 -2.17 4.27
N LEU A 138 8.60 -0.99 4.89
CA LEU A 138 7.95 -0.77 6.19
C LEU A 138 6.42 -0.83 6.07
N ARG A 139 5.86 -0.16 5.05
CA ARG A 139 4.42 -0.19 4.75
C ARG A 139 3.94 -1.63 4.58
N ASP A 140 4.62 -2.40 3.73
CA ASP A 140 4.22 -3.79 3.43
C ASP A 140 4.42 -4.71 4.63
N THR A 141 5.36 -4.40 5.54
CA THR A 141 5.50 -5.14 6.80
C THR A 141 4.33 -4.90 7.75
N ILE A 142 3.81 -3.67 7.79
CA ILE A 142 2.63 -3.32 8.60
C ILE A 142 1.35 -3.86 7.96
N TYR A 143 1.22 -3.73 6.64
CA TYR A 143 0.04 -4.10 5.88
C TYR A 143 0.37 -4.31 4.40
N SER A 144 0.20 -5.54 3.90
CA SER A 144 0.68 -5.93 2.56
C SER A 144 -0.37 -5.92 1.46
N TRP A 145 -1.63 -5.60 1.74
CA TRP A 145 -2.68 -5.65 0.72
C TRP A 145 -2.31 -4.86 -0.56
N PRO A 146 -2.53 -5.43 -1.76
CA PRO A 146 -3.30 -6.65 -2.06
C PRO A 146 -2.54 -7.97 -1.97
N ALA A 147 -1.27 -7.97 -1.55
CA ALA A 147 -0.52 -9.21 -1.37
C ALA A 147 -0.91 -9.86 -0.03
N VAL A 148 -1.87 -10.78 -0.06
CA VAL A 148 -2.38 -11.50 1.11
C VAL A 148 -2.30 -13.02 0.89
N ASN A 149 -2.06 -13.79 1.96
CA ASN A 149 -1.92 -15.24 1.86
C ASN A 149 -2.40 -15.96 3.12
N SER A 150 -3.72 -16.15 3.24
CA SER A 150 -4.32 -16.81 4.41
C SER A 150 -3.81 -18.24 4.64
N CYS A 151 -3.53 -19.01 3.59
CA CYS A 151 -2.93 -20.34 3.73
C CYS A 151 -1.50 -20.25 4.29
N GLY A 152 -0.76 -19.21 3.91
CA GLY A 152 0.54 -18.94 4.49
C GLY A 152 0.45 -18.53 5.95
N VAL A 153 -0.53 -17.73 6.33
CA VAL A 153 -0.82 -17.41 7.74
C VAL A 153 -1.12 -18.69 8.53
N ASP A 154 -1.96 -19.60 8.01
CA ASP A 154 -2.24 -20.88 8.69
C ASP A 154 -1.00 -21.75 8.90
N GLN A 155 -0.09 -21.78 7.93
CA GLN A 155 1.19 -22.46 8.08
C GLN A 155 2.06 -21.82 9.16
N ASP A 156 2.08 -20.48 9.24
CA ASP A 156 2.84 -19.77 10.27
C ASP A 156 2.20 -19.89 11.66
N VAL A 157 0.87 -20.05 11.76
CA VAL A 157 0.19 -20.39 13.02
C VAL A 157 0.73 -21.70 13.60
N ILE A 158 0.97 -22.71 12.75
CA ILE A 158 1.52 -24.00 13.18
C ILE A 158 3.03 -23.88 13.46
N GLU A 159 3.77 -23.20 12.58
CA GLU A 159 5.22 -23.03 12.75
C GLU A 159 5.58 -22.21 13.99
N ALA A 160 4.71 -21.28 14.41
CA ALA A 160 4.87 -20.48 15.63
C ALA A 160 4.91 -21.31 16.92
N GLU A 161 4.45 -22.57 16.90
CA GLU A 161 4.58 -23.48 18.04
C GLU A 161 6.03 -23.96 18.25
N ASN A 162 6.89 -23.81 17.24
CA ASN A 162 8.32 -24.15 17.33
C ASN A 162 9.12 -23.02 17.97
N ALA A 163 10.02 -23.36 18.89
CA ALA A 163 10.83 -22.38 19.65
C ALA A 163 11.76 -21.50 18.79
N GLY A 164 11.97 -21.84 17.51
CA GLY A 164 12.80 -21.07 16.56
C GLY A 164 12.01 -20.17 15.62
N TYR A 165 10.69 -20.05 15.78
CA TYR A 165 9.90 -19.17 14.95
C TYR A 165 10.27 -17.71 15.16
N ASP A 166 10.41 -16.99 14.05
CA ASP A 166 10.72 -15.57 14.00
C ASP A 166 9.83 -14.93 12.94
N ILE A 167 8.95 -14.03 13.38
CA ILE A 167 7.99 -13.32 12.53
C ILE A 167 8.68 -12.32 11.58
N THR A 168 9.86 -11.82 11.96
CA THR A 168 10.63 -10.87 11.14
C THR A 168 11.19 -11.52 9.88
N GLN A 169 11.35 -12.85 9.88
CA GLN A 169 11.83 -13.65 8.75
C GLN A 169 10.70 -14.12 7.82
N ARG A 170 9.44 -13.84 8.14
CA ARG A 170 8.29 -14.22 7.31
C ARG A 170 8.08 -13.21 6.20
N THR A 171 7.54 -13.69 5.08
CA THR A 171 7.13 -12.81 3.98
C THR A 171 5.97 -11.93 4.41
N VAL A 172 5.89 -10.74 3.81
CA VAL A 172 4.93 -9.70 4.21
C VAL A 172 3.47 -10.17 4.11
N ASP A 173 3.13 -10.94 3.08
CA ASP A 173 1.79 -11.51 2.81
C ASP A 173 1.30 -12.52 3.86
N ARG A 174 2.14 -12.85 4.86
CA ARG A 174 1.88 -13.82 5.92
C ARG A 174 1.95 -13.19 7.31
N LYS A 175 1.95 -11.85 7.42
CA LYS A 175 1.97 -11.10 8.69
C LYS A 175 1.25 -9.75 8.52
N GLY A 176 1.41 -8.84 9.48
CA GLY A 176 0.79 -7.53 9.43
C GLY A 176 -0.71 -7.54 9.74
N LEU A 177 -1.35 -6.39 9.52
CA LEU A 177 -2.76 -6.15 9.83
C LEU A 177 -3.71 -7.07 9.05
N ASP A 178 -3.36 -7.46 7.82
CA ASP A 178 -4.12 -8.38 6.98
C ASP A 178 -4.11 -9.83 7.53
N ALA A 179 -2.99 -10.27 8.10
CA ALA A 179 -2.94 -11.57 8.79
C ALA A 179 -3.75 -11.56 10.09
N LEU A 180 -3.69 -10.47 10.87
CA LEU A 180 -4.52 -10.31 12.06
C LEU A 180 -6.01 -10.29 11.72
N GLU A 181 -6.39 -9.59 10.65
CA GLU A 181 -7.78 -9.55 10.19
C GLU A 181 -8.31 -10.96 9.94
N TYR A 182 -7.58 -11.74 9.13
CA TYR A 182 -7.96 -13.10 8.79
C TYR A 182 -8.22 -13.95 10.04
N LEU A 183 -7.32 -13.90 11.02
CA LEU A 183 -7.40 -14.73 12.21
C LEU A 183 -8.44 -14.24 13.24
N LEU A 184 -8.68 -12.93 13.32
CA LEU A 184 -9.64 -12.32 14.26
C LEU A 184 -11.07 -12.30 13.74
N HIS A 185 -11.28 -12.25 12.42
CA HIS A 185 -12.60 -12.07 11.81
C HIS A 185 -13.12 -13.29 11.04
N THR A 186 -12.34 -14.37 10.92
CA THR A 186 -12.86 -15.61 10.31
C THR A 186 -13.76 -16.39 11.28
N ASP A 187 -14.91 -16.86 10.78
CA ASP A 187 -15.86 -17.69 11.54
C ASP A 187 -15.42 -19.15 11.71
N THR A 188 -14.32 -19.56 11.05
CA THR A 188 -13.85 -20.95 11.05
C THR A 188 -12.47 -21.11 11.69
N LEU A 189 -12.32 -22.16 12.48
CA LEU A 189 -11.02 -22.62 12.99
C LEU A 189 -10.29 -23.56 12.01
N GLY A 190 -10.84 -23.83 10.83
CA GLY A 190 -10.17 -24.58 9.77
C GLY A 190 -9.11 -23.75 9.05
N HIS A 191 -8.19 -24.40 8.35
CA HIS A 191 -7.21 -23.73 7.47
C HIS A 191 -7.83 -23.40 6.10
N SER A 192 -7.31 -22.38 5.42
CA SER A 192 -7.67 -21.98 4.06
C SER A 192 -6.82 -22.64 2.96
N CYS A 193 -5.81 -23.44 3.34
CA CYS A 193 -4.92 -24.09 2.37
C CYS A 193 -5.63 -25.06 1.40
N PRO A 194 -5.18 -25.12 0.13
CA PRO A 194 -5.58 -26.17 -0.81
C PRO A 194 -5.25 -27.59 -0.29
N THR A 195 -5.91 -28.59 -0.87
CA THR A 195 -5.64 -30.00 -0.55
C THR A 195 -4.17 -30.38 -0.80
N GLY A 196 -3.55 -31.10 0.15
CA GLY A 196 -2.20 -31.67 0.00
C GLY A 196 -1.06 -30.77 0.48
N VAL A 197 -1.35 -29.72 1.28
CA VAL A 197 -0.32 -28.92 1.94
C VAL A 197 0.09 -29.61 3.25
N ASP A 198 1.25 -30.26 3.25
CA ASP A 198 1.76 -31.05 4.39
C ASP A 198 1.89 -30.24 5.69
N ALA A 199 2.21 -28.95 5.59
CA ALA A 199 2.42 -28.08 6.75
C ALA A 199 1.16 -27.87 7.61
N VAL A 200 -0.05 -28.06 7.04
CA VAL A 200 -1.32 -28.00 7.78
C VAL A 200 -1.94 -29.38 8.03
N ASP A 201 -1.19 -30.46 7.74
CA ASP A 201 -1.69 -31.81 7.97
C ASP A 201 -1.98 -32.05 9.45
N GLY A 202 -3.06 -32.76 9.73
CA GLY A 202 -3.56 -32.98 11.08
C GLY A 202 -4.18 -31.76 11.78
N TRP A 203 -4.12 -30.54 11.23
CA TRP A 203 -4.72 -29.34 11.86
C TRP A 203 -6.19 -29.55 12.22
N ASN A 204 -6.98 -30.06 11.27
CA ASN A 204 -8.42 -30.30 11.48
C ASN A 204 -8.72 -31.50 12.39
N THR A 205 -7.70 -32.24 12.85
CA THR A 205 -7.86 -33.29 13.87
C THR A 205 -7.68 -32.76 15.30
N ARG A 206 -7.11 -31.56 15.45
CA ARG A 206 -6.99 -30.86 16.74
C ARG A 206 -8.35 -30.42 17.25
N THR A 207 -8.51 -30.42 18.57
CA THR A 207 -9.66 -29.82 19.24
C THR A 207 -9.75 -28.31 18.96
N ASP A 208 -10.94 -27.73 19.11
CA ASP A 208 -11.13 -26.28 18.94
C ASP A 208 -10.23 -25.48 19.90
N GLY A 209 -10.05 -25.94 21.13
CA GLY A 209 -9.19 -25.29 22.13
C GLY A 209 -7.71 -25.29 21.75
N GLU A 210 -7.20 -26.40 21.20
CA GLU A 210 -5.83 -26.48 20.68
C GLU A 210 -5.62 -25.53 19.49
N ARG A 211 -6.61 -25.46 18.58
CA ARG A 211 -6.55 -24.54 17.42
C ARG A 211 -6.60 -23.08 17.84
N ARG A 212 -7.47 -22.73 18.80
CA ARG A 212 -7.52 -21.38 19.38
C ARG A 212 -6.20 -21.01 20.05
N THR A 213 -5.62 -21.92 20.84
CA THR A 213 -4.33 -21.71 21.52
C THR A 213 -3.21 -21.44 20.51
N ALA A 214 -3.09 -22.26 19.47
CA ALA A 214 -2.07 -22.08 18.44
C ALA A 214 -2.25 -20.75 17.67
N ARG A 215 -3.48 -20.42 17.24
CA ARG A 215 -3.78 -19.12 16.62
C ARG A 215 -3.41 -17.96 17.54
N CYS A 216 -3.71 -18.07 18.83
CA CYS A 216 -3.36 -17.05 19.81
C CYS A 216 -1.85 -16.85 20.00
N GLY A 217 -1.07 -17.93 19.92
CA GLY A 217 0.39 -17.85 19.91
C GLY A 217 0.89 -16.95 18.77
N TYR A 218 0.39 -17.16 17.55
CA TYR A 218 0.74 -16.33 16.40
C TYR A 218 0.16 -14.91 16.49
N LEU A 219 -1.11 -14.74 16.85
CA LEU A 219 -1.77 -13.42 16.98
C LEU A 219 -0.98 -12.48 17.90
N THR A 220 -0.52 -13.01 19.05
CA THR A 220 0.30 -12.26 20.02
C THR A 220 1.61 -11.78 19.40
N LEU A 221 2.28 -12.62 18.59
CA LEU A 221 3.51 -12.27 17.89
C LEU A 221 3.27 -11.22 16.81
N ALA A 222 2.23 -11.38 16.00
CA ALA A 222 1.86 -10.45 14.93
C ALA A 222 1.44 -9.07 15.45
N ALA A 223 0.64 -9.02 16.51
CA ALA A 223 0.26 -7.75 17.13
C ALA A 223 1.46 -7.05 17.79
N ALA A 224 2.41 -7.80 18.35
CA ALA A 224 3.66 -7.24 18.86
C ALA A 224 4.55 -6.66 17.76
N ASP A 225 4.69 -7.36 16.61
CA ASP A 225 5.44 -6.86 15.45
C ASP A 225 4.82 -5.56 14.92
N ILE A 226 3.49 -5.48 14.78
CA ILE A 226 2.80 -4.25 14.35
C ILE A 226 3.06 -3.09 15.31
N ALA A 227 2.98 -3.31 16.62
CA ALA A 227 3.28 -2.27 17.61
C ALA A 227 4.76 -1.80 17.52
N GLU A 228 5.70 -2.71 17.26
CA GLU A 228 7.11 -2.39 17.02
C GLU A 228 7.28 -1.56 15.75
N GLN A 229 6.65 -1.95 14.64
CA GLN A 229 6.70 -1.20 13.38
C GLN A 229 6.04 0.18 13.49
N ALA A 230 4.91 0.30 14.20
CA ALA A 230 4.25 1.57 14.45
C ALA A 230 5.13 2.51 15.30
N ASN A 231 5.83 1.96 16.29
CA ASN A 231 6.81 2.71 17.07
C ASN A 231 8.01 3.16 16.21
N ALA A 232 8.51 2.29 15.32
CA ALA A 232 9.59 2.63 14.40
C ALA A 232 9.17 3.74 13.43
N LEU A 233 7.94 3.67 12.89
CA LEU A 233 7.37 4.70 12.03
C LEU A 233 7.26 6.04 12.76
N GLN A 234 6.62 6.09 13.93
CA GLN A 234 6.49 7.32 14.71
C GLN A 234 7.86 7.92 15.05
N SER A 235 8.81 7.08 15.46
CA SER A 235 10.17 7.51 15.79
C SER A 235 10.89 8.13 14.60
N ALA A 236 10.71 7.60 13.39
CA ALA A 236 11.30 8.16 12.17
C ALA A 236 10.76 9.55 11.81
N TRP A 237 9.56 9.90 12.32
CA TRP A 237 8.93 11.20 12.14
C TRP A 237 9.19 12.19 13.29
N GLN A 238 9.90 11.78 14.35
CA GLN A 238 10.13 12.60 15.54
C GLN A 238 11.63 12.77 15.89
N GLY A 239 11.95 13.85 16.60
CA GLY A 239 13.33 14.18 16.99
C GLY A 239 14.07 15.07 15.98
N SER A 240 15.34 15.38 16.29
CA SER A 240 16.15 16.32 15.49
C SER A 240 16.44 15.79 14.08
N ASP A 241 16.67 14.49 13.96
CA ASP A 241 17.10 13.82 12.73
C ASP A 241 15.90 13.12 12.04
N SER A 242 14.69 13.63 12.28
CA SER A 242 13.45 13.09 11.74
C SER A 242 13.22 13.42 10.27
N PHE A 243 12.41 12.60 9.62
CA PHE A 243 11.95 12.88 8.26
C PHE A 243 11.08 14.16 8.18
N ALA A 244 10.35 14.51 9.25
CA ALA A 244 9.65 15.79 9.33
C ALA A 244 10.60 16.99 9.23
N ASN A 245 11.74 16.93 9.93
CA ASN A 245 12.77 17.97 9.82
C ASN A 245 13.48 17.93 8.46
N GLU A 246 13.69 16.74 7.90
CA GLU A 246 14.24 16.58 6.55
C GLU A 246 13.40 17.33 5.51
N LEU A 247 12.07 17.14 5.52
CA LEU A 247 11.13 17.87 4.67
C LEU A 247 11.21 19.39 4.87
N LYS A 248 11.14 19.86 6.13
CA LYS A 248 11.17 21.30 6.44
C LYS A 248 12.51 21.97 6.11
N GLN A 249 13.59 21.20 6.04
CA GLN A 249 14.94 21.65 5.71
C GLN A 249 15.29 21.45 4.23
N ALA A 250 14.31 21.13 3.38
CA ALA A 250 14.50 21.00 1.94
C ALA A 250 15.22 22.21 1.32
N GLY A 251 16.24 21.94 0.51
CA GLY A 251 17.18 22.94 -0.01
C GLY A 251 18.43 23.17 0.85
N SER A 252 18.65 22.35 1.89
CA SER A 252 19.89 22.36 2.68
C SER A 252 20.57 20.98 2.68
N ASP A 253 21.81 20.91 3.15
CA ASP A 253 22.62 19.69 3.17
C ASP A 253 22.07 18.58 4.09
N SER A 254 21.14 18.91 4.99
CA SER A 254 20.48 17.97 5.91
C SER A 254 19.20 17.36 5.34
N SER A 255 18.90 17.57 4.06
CA SER A 255 17.72 17.07 3.38
C SER A 255 18.08 16.30 2.10
N ARG A 256 17.37 15.18 1.82
CA ARG A 256 17.44 14.52 0.50
C ARG A 256 16.82 15.35 -0.62
N TYR A 257 15.92 16.27 -0.28
CA TYR A 257 15.30 17.20 -1.22
C TYR A 257 16.20 18.41 -1.41
N GLY A 258 16.68 18.60 -2.65
CA GLY A 258 17.57 19.68 -3.07
C GLY A 258 16.89 21.05 -3.16
N SER A 259 15.56 21.11 -3.06
CA SER A 259 14.79 22.36 -2.95
C SER A 259 13.47 22.14 -2.22
N THR A 260 12.84 23.20 -1.71
CA THR A 260 11.50 23.13 -1.13
C THR A 260 10.46 22.64 -2.15
N LEU A 261 10.61 22.98 -3.44
CA LEU A 261 9.73 22.50 -4.49
C LEU A 261 9.81 20.98 -4.66
N GLU A 262 11.00 20.36 -4.50
CA GLU A 262 11.13 18.90 -4.53
C GLU A 262 10.41 18.23 -3.35
N ALA A 263 10.41 18.84 -2.17
CA ALA A 263 9.62 18.35 -1.03
C ALA A 263 8.11 18.48 -1.29
N VAL A 264 7.66 19.59 -1.88
CA VAL A 264 6.26 19.77 -2.31
C VAL A 264 5.87 18.71 -3.34
N ASN A 265 6.72 18.42 -4.34
CA ASN A 265 6.48 17.34 -5.31
C ASN A 265 6.30 15.99 -4.62
N ALA A 266 7.17 15.64 -3.66
CA ALA A 266 7.05 14.38 -2.94
C ALA A 266 5.74 14.27 -2.15
N LEU A 267 5.30 15.37 -1.52
CA LEU A 267 4.01 15.41 -0.82
C LEU A 267 2.82 15.35 -1.79
N SER A 268 2.90 15.99 -2.96
CA SER A 268 1.84 15.93 -3.96
C SER A 268 1.73 14.56 -4.62
N ASP A 269 2.85 13.87 -4.81
CA ASP A 269 2.89 12.51 -5.36
C ASP A 269 2.07 11.54 -4.48
N ALA A 270 2.08 11.77 -3.16
CA ALA A 270 1.33 10.96 -2.20
C ALA A 270 -0.20 11.02 -2.44
N LEU A 271 -0.73 12.16 -2.93
CA LEU A 271 -2.16 12.32 -3.26
C LEU A 271 -2.61 11.31 -4.33
N PHE A 272 -1.71 10.87 -5.21
CA PHE A 272 -1.99 9.91 -6.27
C PHE A 272 -2.10 8.46 -5.79
N TYR A 273 -1.89 8.18 -4.50
CA TYR A 273 -2.35 6.93 -3.90
C TYR A 273 -3.86 6.75 -4.17
N PHE A 274 -4.64 7.83 -4.10
CA PHE A 274 -6.09 7.79 -4.31
C PHE A 274 -6.48 7.29 -5.70
N GLU A 275 -5.70 7.65 -6.73
CA GLU A 275 -5.90 7.16 -8.11
C GLU A 275 -5.72 5.65 -8.19
N LYS A 276 -4.57 5.16 -7.74
CA LYS A 276 -4.16 3.77 -7.99
C LYS A 276 -4.75 2.79 -7.00
N LYS A 277 -4.79 3.15 -5.73
CA LYS A 277 -5.16 2.22 -4.67
C LYS A 277 -6.63 2.36 -4.34
N THR A 278 -7.11 3.58 -4.06
CA THR A 278 -8.51 3.79 -3.68
C THR A 278 -9.47 3.64 -4.85
N LYS A 279 -9.29 4.36 -5.96
CA LYS A 279 -10.17 4.23 -7.13
C LYS A 279 -9.98 2.88 -7.82
N ASP A 280 -8.78 2.55 -8.26
CA ASP A 280 -8.62 1.40 -9.16
C ASP A 280 -8.70 0.04 -8.45
N LEU A 281 -8.00 -0.13 -7.33
CA LEU A 281 -7.98 -1.42 -6.64
C LEU A 281 -9.18 -1.60 -5.72
N LYS A 282 -9.39 -0.69 -4.73
CA LYS A 282 -10.41 -0.86 -3.69
C LYS A 282 -11.86 -0.72 -4.20
N LEU A 283 -12.06 0.05 -5.28
CA LEU A 283 -13.38 0.24 -5.90
C LEU A 283 -13.46 -0.42 -7.28
N GLY A 284 -12.49 -0.15 -8.15
CA GLY A 284 -12.51 -0.61 -9.54
C GLY A 284 -12.48 -2.12 -9.68
N GLY A 285 -11.65 -2.79 -8.87
CA GLY A 285 -11.57 -4.26 -8.81
C GLY A 285 -12.91 -4.89 -8.39
N PRO A 286 -13.41 -4.62 -7.17
CA PRO A 286 -14.66 -5.21 -6.69
C PRO A 286 -15.90 -4.93 -7.54
N THR A 287 -15.95 -3.77 -8.21
CA THR A 287 -17.07 -3.38 -9.08
C THR A 287 -16.96 -3.87 -10.52
N GLY A 288 -15.88 -4.58 -10.86
CA GLY A 288 -15.61 -5.10 -12.20
C GLY A 288 -15.25 -4.04 -13.24
N ILE A 289 -15.04 -2.78 -12.83
CA ILE A 289 -14.60 -1.70 -13.73
C ILE A 289 -13.14 -1.91 -14.14
N LYS A 290 -12.29 -2.31 -13.20
CA LYS A 290 -10.89 -2.65 -13.48
C LYS A 290 -10.75 -4.18 -13.54
N PRO A 291 -10.24 -4.73 -14.65
CA PRO A 291 -10.02 -6.17 -14.75
C PRO A 291 -9.01 -6.65 -13.70
N ILE A 292 -9.42 -7.60 -12.86
CA ILE A 292 -8.56 -8.31 -11.92
C ILE A 292 -8.47 -9.77 -12.35
N ALA A 293 -7.27 -10.36 -12.28
CA ALA A 293 -7.08 -11.76 -12.63
C ALA A 293 -7.97 -12.66 -11.77
N GLY A 294 -8.72 -13.58 -12.40
CA GLY A 294 -9.68 -14.45 -11.73
C GLY A 294 -11.11 -13.90 -11.69
N CYS A 295 -11.31 -12.62 -12.01
CA CYS A 295 -12.62 -12.00 -12.08
C CYS A 295 -13.05 -11.69 -13.51
N THR A 296 -14.37 -11.75 -13.75
CA THR A 296 -14.95 -11.39 -15.04
C THR A 296 -15.21 -9.90 -15.08
N ALA A 297 -14.79 -9.23 -16.16
CA ALA A 297 -15.05 -7.80 -16.36
C ALA A 297 -16.56 -7.50 -16.28
N ASP A 298 -16.89 -6.29 -15.82
CA ASP A 298 -18.25 -5.80 -15.62
C ASP A 298 -19.12 -6.57 -14.61
N GLN A 299 -18.54 -7.52 -13.85
CA GLN A 299 -19.21 -8.27 -12.77
C GLN A 299 -18.60 -7.96 -11.40
N ALA A 300 -19.38 -8.19 -10.34
CA ALA A 300 -18.87 -8.12 -8.97
C ALA A 300 -17.72 -9.12 -8.77
N CYS A 301 -16.70 -8.71 -8.03
CA CYS A 301 -15.48 -9.48 -7.78
C CYS A 301 -15.17 -9.43 -6.27
N GLU A 302 -15.72 -10.37 -5.51
CA GLU A 302 -15.51 -10.42 -4.05
C GLU A 302 -14.05 -10.69 -3.69
N GLU A 303 -13.33 -11.43 -4.55
CA GLU A 303 -11.91 -11.75 -4.38
C GLU A 303 -11.00 -10.51 -4.46
N ALA A 304 -11.47 -9.41 -5.03
CA ALA A 304 -10.75 -8.14 -5.08
C ALA A 304 -11.04 -7.23 -3.88
N LEU A 305 -11.95 -7.60 -2.98
CA LEU A 305 -12.26 -6.79 -1.81
C LEU A 305 -11.03 -6.67 -0.90
N GLU A 306 -10.77 -5.43 -0.47
CA GLU A 306 -9.89 -5.17 0.67
C GLU A 306 -10.64 -5.52 1.95
N SER A 307 -9.99 -6.25 2.85
CA SER A 307 -10.57 -6.67 4.13
C SER A 307 -11.89 -7.44 4.04
N PRO A 308 -11.90 -8.59 3.33
CA PRO A 308 -13.12 -9.37 3.11
C PRO A 308 -13.62 -10.12 4.35
N TYR A 309 -12.81 -10.22 5.42
CA TYR A 309 -13.19 -10.94 6.63
C TYR A 309 -13.89 -10.02 7.64
N SER A 310 -13.37 -8.80 7.79
CA SER A 310 -13.96 -7.77 8.66
C SER A 310 -15.05 -6.95 7.95
N GLU A 311 -15.09 -6.99 6.62
CA GLU A 311 -16.03 -6.27 5.76
C GLU A 311 -15.99 -4.73 5.91
N THR A 312 -14.83 -4.18 6.31
CA THR A 312 -14.60 -2.74 6.55
C THR A 312 -14.15 -1.94 5.30
N SER A 313 -14.29 -2.49 4.09
CA SER A 313 -13.76 -1.86 2.86
C SER A 313 -14.31 -0.44 2.64
N LEU A 314 -15.59 -0.19 2.98
CA LEU A 314 -16.19 1.14 2.86
C LEU A 314 -15.54 2.15 3.81
N ASP A 315 -15.25 1.75 5.04
CA ASP A 315 -14.55 2.60 6.02
C ASP A 315 -13.15 2.96 5.52
N HIS A 316 -12.44 2.01 4.89
CA HIS A 316 -11.11 2.26 4.32
C HIS A 316 -11.16 3.28 3.18
N ILE A 317 -12.12 3.13 2.26
CA ILE A 317 -12.32 4.07 1.14
C ILE A 317 -12.68 5.46 1.68
N ARG A 318 -13.55 5.51 2.70
CA ARG A 318 -13.93 6.76 3.36
C ARG A 318 -12.74 7.44 4.03
N ASN A 319 -11.94 6.70 4.80
CA ASN A 319 -10.74 7.22 5.47
C ASN A 319 -9.72 7.74 4.47
N ASN A 320 -9.53 7.05 3.33
CA ASN A 320 -8.69 7.54 2.24
C ASN A 320 -9.21 8.88 1.68
N ALA A 321 -10.53 9.03 1.47
CA ALA A 321 -11.12 10.26 0.94
C ALA A 321 -11.06 11.43 1.94
N VAL A 322 -11.33 11.18 3.23
CA VAL A 322 -11.20 12.17 4.31
C VAL A 322 -9.75 12.61 4.47
N THR A 323 -8.80 11.68 4.35
CA THR A 323 -7.37 12.00 4.46
C THR A 323 -6.90 12.79 3.25
N LEU A 324 -7.37 12.44 2.05
CA LEU A 324 -7.11 13.25 0.84
C LEU A 324 -7.63 14.68 1.03
N GLN A 325 -8.84 14.86 1.57
CA GLN A 325 -9.38 16.19 1.89
C GLN A 325 -8.48 16.93 2.88
N THR A 326 -8.02 16.24 3.93
CA THR A 326 -7.16 16.82 4.97
C THR A 326 -5.81 17.29 4.40
N LEU A 327 -5.17 16.46 3.57
CA LEU A 327 -3.92 16.83 2.90
C LEU A 327 -4.14 17.98 1.92
N TYR A 328 -5.27 17.95 1.21
CA TYR A 328 -5.58 18.92 0.18
C TYR A 328 -5.87 20.32 0.74
N LEU A 329 -6.68 20.41 1.80
CA LEU A 329 -7.05 21.66 2.47
C LEU A 329 -6.04 22.10 3.54
N GLY A 330 -5.09 21.24 3.91
CA GLY A 330 -4.11 21.54 4.96
C GLY A 330 -4.65 21.40 6.40
N ASN A 331 -5.91 21.04 6.60
CA ASN A 331 -6.52 20.91 7.92
C ASN A 331 -7.59 19.80 7.97
N LYS A 332 -7.89 19.32 9.19
CA LYS A 332 -9.02 18.40 9.37
C LYS A 332 -10.34 19.16 9.33
N ALA A 333 -11.40 18.49 8.88
CA ALA A 333 -12.74 19.08 8.82
C ALA A 333 -13.18 19.63 10.18
N GLY A 334 -13.53 20.92 10.23
CA GLY A 334 -13.98 21.61 11.44
C GLY A 334 -12.86 22.22 12.29
N GLU A 335 -11.59 22.05 11.91
CA GLU A 335 -10.46 22.76 12.49
C GLU A 335 -10.26 24.14 11.83
N ALA A 336 -9.33 24.94 12.36
CA ALA A 336 -8.98 26.22 11.77
C ALA A 336 -8.38 26.02 10.37
N ASP A 337 -8.56 27.03 9.53
CA ASP A 337 -7.96 27.07 8.19
C ASP A 337 -6.43 27.17 8.31
N GLU A 338 -5.72 26.34 7.57
CA GLU A 338 -4.25 26.24 7.55
C GLU A 338 -3.78 26.06 6.11
N ILE A 339 -2.49 26.29 5.85
CA ILE A 339 -1.98 26.29 4.47
C ILE A 339 -2.06 24.88 3.84
N GLY A 340 -2.82 24.77 2.74
CA GLY A 340 -3.03 23.53 1.98
C GLY A 340 -2.54 23.55 0.53
N PHE A 341 -2.75 22.44 -0.17
CA PHE A 341 -2.52 22.34 -1.62
C PHE A 341 -3.56 23.13 -2.43
N ASP A 342 -4.75 23.35 -1.87
CA ASP A 342 -5.75 24.27 -2.39
C ASP A 342 -5.20 25.70 -2.45
N ASP A 343 -4.62 26.23 -1.36
CA ASP A 343 -4.00 27.56 -1.35
C ASP A 343 -2.85 27.68 -2.37
N PHE A 344 -2.04 26.62 -2.48
CA PHE A 344 -0.94 26.56 -3.42
C PHE A 344 -1.44 26.65 -4.87
N LEU A 345 -2.50 25.89 -5.17
CA LEU A 345 -3.14 25.88 -6.47
C LEU A 345 -3.83 27.22 -6.79
N GLU A 346 -4.47 27.85 -5.81
CA GLU A 346 -5.05 29.19 -5.97
C GLU A 346 -3.98 30.24 -6.27
N ASN A 347 -2.84 30.19 -5.57
CA ASN A 347 -1.71 31.09 -5.81
C ASN A 347 -1.14 30.94 -7.23
N ALA A 348 -1.08 29.71 -7.73
CA ALA A 348 -0.69 29.40 -9.11
C ALA A 348 -1.74 29.82 -10.16
N GLY A 349 -2.86 30.43 -9.77
CA GLY A 349 -3.92 30.91 -10.65
C GLY A 349 -5.02 29.89 -10.94
N GLY A 350 -5.03 28.77 -10.23
CA GLY A 350 -5.94 27.63 -10.40
C GLY A 350 -7.22 27.67 -9.59
N THR A 351 -7.75 28.84 -9.20
CA THR A 351 -8.90 28.93 -8.28
C THR A 351 -10.10 28.06 -8.65
N ASN A 352 -10.45 27.96 -9.93
CA ASN A 352 -11.56 27.10 -10.36
C ASN A 352 -11.25 25.60 -10.19
N VAL A 353 -10.02 25.19 -10.52
CA VAL A 353 -9.53 23.81 -10.32
C VAL A 353 -9.54 23.50 -8.83
N SER A 354 -9.12 24.47 -8.01
CA SER A 354 -9.05 24.32 -6.56
C SER A 354 -10.40 24.03 -5.92
N GLN A 355 -11.37 24.89 -6.22
CA GLN A 355 -12.73 24.74 -5.73
C GLN A 355 -13.41 23.48 -6.26
N THR A 356 -13.14 23.10 -7.50
CA THR A 356 -13.70 21.88 -8.12
C THR A 356 -13.14 20.64 -7.42
N LEU A 357 -11.83 20.58 -7.19
CA LEU A 357 -11.20 19.44 -6.53
C LEU A 357 -11.67 19.29 -5.08
N ALA A 358 -11.78 20.39 -4.32
CA ALA A 358 -12.36 20.35 -2.97
C ALA A 358 -13.79 19.80 -2.96
N GLN A 359 -14.63 20.23 -3.93
CA GLN A 359 -16.01 19.78 -4.08
C GLN A 359 -16.09 18.31 -4.47
N ASP A 360 -15.27 17.87 -5.42
CA ASP A 360 -15.26 16.47 -5.88
C ASP A 360 -14.79 15.52 -4.78
N ILE A 361 -13.77 15.89 -3.99
CA ILE A 361 -13.34 15.10 -2.83
C ILE A 361 -14.49 14.97 -1.82
N ALA A 362 -15.19 16.07 -1.50
CA ALA A 362 -16.35 16.03 -0.61
C ALA A 362 -17.51 15.19 -1.17
N ALA A 363 -17.69 15.17 -2.49
CA ALA A 363 -18.68 14.35 -3.17
C ALA A 363 -18.35 12.86 -3.06
N VAL A 364 -17.08 12.44 -3.05
CA VAL A 364 -16.70 11.04 -2.79
C VAL A 364 -17.10 10.63 -1.38
N ILE A 365 -16.75 11.42 -0.36
CA ILE A 365 -17.09 11.12 1.04
C ILE A 365 -18.61 10.98 1.16
N THR A 366 -19.36 11.92 0.58
CA THR A 366 -20.83 11.90 0.56
C THR A 366 -21.37 10.67 -0.18
N ALA A 367 -20.75 10.25 -1.28
CA ALA A 367 -21.18 9.08 -2.04
C ALA A 367 -20.98 7.78 -1.23
N VAL A 368 -19.86 7.64 -0.52
CA VAL A 368 -19.62 6.51 0.39
C VAL A 368 -20.65 6.49 1.50
N ASP A 369 -20.89 7.64 2.16
CA ASP A 369 -21.84 7.77 3.27
C ASP A 369 -23.30 7.50 2.88
N ASN A 370 -23.62 7.56 1.59
CA ASN A 370 -24.95 7.31 1.05
C ASN A 370 -25.14 5.90 0.47
N ILE A 371 -24.13 5.02 0.54
CA ILE A 371 -24.34 3.61 0.21
C ILE A 371 -25.36 3.04 1.21
N PRO A 372 -26.46 2.43 0.73
CA PRO A 372 -27.53 1.95 1.61
C PRO A 372 -27.20 0.62 2.31
N ASP A 373 -26.30 -0.17 1.73
CA ASP A 373 -25.79 -1.42 2.28
C ASP A 373 -24.72 -1.15 3.35
N ASN A 374 -24.54 -2.07 4.30
CA ASN A 374 -23.58 -1.84 5.40
C ASN A 374 -22.13 -2.10 4.96
N THR A 375 -21.92 -2.92 3.92
CA THR A 375 -20.59 -3.31 3.46
C THR A 375 -20.46 -3.20 1.94
N LEU A 376 -19.23 -3.06 1.45
CA LEU A 376 -18.98 -2.99 0.01
C LEU A 376 -19.37 -4.31 -0.69
N LYS A 377 -19.17 -5.43 0.00
CA LYS A 377 -19.56 -6.76 -0.46
C LYS A 377 -21.07 -6.87 -0.68
N GLU A 378 -21.87 -6.35 0.25
CA GLU A 378 -23.32 -6.26 0.07
C GLU A 378 -23.65 -5.33 -1.10
N ALA A 379 -23.03 -4.15 -1.17
CA ALA A 379 -23.28 -3.17 -2.23
C ALA A 379 -23.01 -3.72 -3.64
N ILE A 380 -21.88 -4.41 -3.87
CA ILE A 380 -21.56 -4.96 -5.20
C ILE A 380 -22.49 -6.11 -5.61
N ASN A 381 -23.07 -6.82 -4.65
CA ASN A 381 -23.97 -7.96 -4.91
C ASN A 381 -25.44 -7.55 -5.02
N ASN A 382 -25.89 -6.60 -4.20
CA ASN A 382 -27.28 -6.14 -4.14
C ASN A 382 -27.57 -5.07 -5.17
N ASN A 383 -26.71 -4.05 -5.24
CA ASN A 383 -26.88 -2.89 -6.12
C ASN A 383 -25.53 -2.24 -6.47
N MET A 384 -24.77 -2.92 -7.33
CA MET A 384 -23.44 -2.50 -7.77
C MET A 384 -23.39 -1.06 -8.32
N ALA A 385 -24.51 -0.51 -8.79
CA ALA A 385 -24.58 0.87 -9.25
C ALA A 385 -24.19 1.89 -8.16
N THR A 386 -24.47 1.60 -6.88
CA THR A 386 -24.08 2.47 -5.76
C THR A 386 -22.56 2.50 -5.55
N ALA A 387 -21.91 1.33 -5.54
CA ALA A 387 -20.45 1.24 -5.48
C ALA A 387 -19.76 1.84 -6.72
N ARG A 388 -20.35 1.66 -7.91
CA ARG A 388 -19.85 2.29 -9.15
C ARG A 388 -20.02 3.82 -9.15
N GLU A 389 -21.02 4.35 -8.46
CA GLU A 389 -21.17 5.79 -8.28
C GLU A 389 -20.02 6.36 -7.42
N VAL A 390 -19.64 5.68 -6.33
CA VAL A 390 -18.45 6.08 -5.56
C VAL A 390 -17.21 6.08 -6.45
N HIS A 391 -17.00 5.02 -7.23
CA HIS A 391 -15.90 4.98 -8.21
C HIS A 391 -15.96 6.16 -9.20
N ALA A 392 -17.15 6.48 -9.73
CA ALA A 392 -17.32 7.57 -10.68
C ALA A 392 -16.98 8.94 -10.07
N GLN A 393 -17.36 9.20 -8.82
CA GLN A 393 -16.95 10.42 -8.10
C GLN A 393 -15.44 10.42 -7.84
N SER A 394 -14.86 9.28 -7.43
CA SER A 394 -13.40 9.18 -7.25
C SER A 394 -12.64 9.44 -8.54
N LYS A 395 -13.19 9.04 -9.70
CA LYS A 395 -12.59 9.32 -11.01
C LYS A 395 -12.55 10.81 -11.33
N LYS A 396 -13.55 11.60 -10.93
CA LYS A 396 -13.52 13.06 -11.17
C LYS A 396 -12.35 13.72 -10.44
N VAL A 397 -12.19 13.39 -9.16
CA VAL A 397 -11.05 13.84 -8.34
C VAL A 397 -9.74 13.54 -9.05
N THR A 398 -9.57 12.31 -9.54
CA THR A 398 -8.29 11.90 -10.06
C THR A 398 -8.03 12.31 -11.51
N ASP A 399 -9.07 12.47 -12.32
CA ASP A 399 -8.98 13.11 -13.64
C ASP A 399 -8.50 14.56 -13.49
N GLU A 400 -9.02 15.30 -12.50
CA GLU A 400 -8.60 16.67 -12.20
C GLU A 400 -7.17 16.72 -11.67
N LEU A 401 -6.78 15.80 -10.76
CA LEU A 401 -5.40 15.67 -10.28
C LEU A 401 -4.41 15.41 -11.43
N LYS A 402 -4.75 14.52 -12.37
CA LYS A 402 -3.85 14.13 -13.48
C LYS A 402 -3.71 15.21 -14.56
N ARG A 403 -4.73 16.04 -14.76
CA ARG A 403 -4.79 17.01 -15.86
C ARG A 403 -4.51 18.42 -15.33
N ASP A 404 -5.49 18.99 -14.64
CA ASP A 404 -5.55 20.43 -14.38
C ASP A 404 -4.71 20.81 -13.15
N PHE A 405 -4.66 19.95 -12.12
CA PHE A 405 -3.80 20.18 -10.96
C PHE A 405 -2.33 20.27 -11.37
N LEU A 406 -1.77 19.23 -11.99
CA LEU A 406 -0.38 19.17 -12.43
C LEU A 406 -0.03 20.25 -13.47
N GLU A 407 -0.95 20.57 -14.39
CA GLU A 407 -0.73 21.63 -15.39
C GLU A 407 -0.59 23.00 -14.73
N VAL A 408 -1.46 23.33 -13.75
CA VAL A 408 -1.46 24.63 -13.09
C VAL A 408 -0.21 24.82 -12.21
N ILE A 409 0.13 23.82 -11.40
CA ILE A 409 1.22 23.94 -10.43
C ILE A 409 2.60 23.62 -11.01
N GLY A 410 2.68 23.14 -12.25
CA GLY A 410 3.95 22.82 -12.92
C GLY A 410 4.80 21.75 -12.20
N LEU A 411 4.16 20.90 -11.39
CA LEU A 411 4.82 19.80 -10.67
C LEU A 411 5.07 18.61 -11.62
N SER A 412 6.00 17.74 -11.24
CA SER A 412 6.29 16.54 -12.03
C SER A 412 5.10 15.58 -12.03
N ILE A 413 4.85 14.91 -13.16
CA ILE A 413 3.85 13.84 -13.21
C ILE A 413 4.37 12.65 -12.40
N PRO A 414 3.69 12.24 -11.31
CA PRO A 414 4.10 11.09 -10.53
C PRO A 414 4.05 9.81 -11.36
N ALA A 415 4.89 8.82 -11.03
CA ALA A 415 4.84 7.50 -11.67
C ALA A 415 3.45 6.84 -11.57
N ALA A 416 2.73 7.09 -10.47
CA ALA A 416 1.35 6.64 -10.28
C ALA A 416 0.35 7.25 -11.29
N ALA A 417 0.65 8.40 -11.89
CA ALA A 417 -0.16 9.00 -12.95
C ALA A 417 0.32 8.65 -14.37
N ALA A 418 1.57 8.18 -14.51
CA ALA A 418 2.19 7.88 -15.79
C ALA A 418 1.79 6.48 -16.31
N GLY A 419 0.76 6.41 -17.16
CA GLY A 419 0.46 5.19 -17.92
C GLY A 419 -1.01 4.81 -18.05
N ASP A 420 -1.90 5.49 -17.32
CA ASP A 420 -3.33 5.21 -17.36
C ASP A 420 -4.03 6.15 -18.34
N GLY A 421 -3.92 5.81 -19.63
CA GLY A 421 -4.87 6.28 -20.63
C GLY A 421 -6.19 5.53 -20.45
N ASP A 422 -6.98 5.91 -19.45
CA ASP A 422 -8.36 5.46 -19.25
C ASP A 422 -9.35 6.28 -20.09
#